data_AF-A0A2R6M2A6-F1
#
_entry.id   AF-A0A2R6M2A6-F1
#
_cell.length_a   1.000
_cell.length_b   1.000
_cell.length_c   1.000
_cell.angle_alpha   90.00
_cell.angle_beta   90.00
_cell.angle_gamma   90.00
#
_symmetry.space_group_name_H-M   'P 1'
#
loop_
_entity.id
_entity.type
_entity.pdbx_description
1 polymer ?
#
loop_
_entity_poly.entity_id
_entity_poly.type
_entity_poly.pdbx_seq_one_letter_code
_entity_poly.pdbx_strand_id
1 'polypeptide(L)'
;MSDTELAVVEFVLTTLAYNERSDLDADDLPPGYREPFWSEGRIERPLSATVETASAATGVARPWEAISGLMFTDYDDFSGTLSFTDREMAEQWYLDRVDDERIERNPTLTAAFADERDVDLELARERNRPARADRAFIDALLDEYFDEDEEDEMLDLVEVRAPEEIEQTLADIVLTGEQEGEIQKIVKAIEHREYLASIGLREIGKLLFVGPPGTGKTSVARALARKLGLPFVEVKLSMITSQYLGETAKNVDKTFEVAKRLAPCILFIDEFDFVAKTRSSDEHAAIKRAVNTLLKSIDEVSLIQDEVLLIGATNHPDELDAAAWRRFDEIVNFPKPDAGMRADILEIVTREMDIVDFSPADLADITGGLTGSDLRLVLREAVLEALTEERTTLTQQDLIDAVEDFEERDTLKNLDMIEGDHDALVAGGDLSGDGGHSHDHSHD
;
A
#
# COMPACT_ATOMS: atom_id res chain seq x y z
N MET A 1 -24.91 -15.17 -21.87
CA MET A 1 -24.77 -15.91 -20.61
C MET A 1 -24.64 -14.88 -19.53
N SER A 2 -25.41 -14.96 -18.45
CA SER A 2 -25.28 -13.94 -17.42
C SER A 2 -24.26 -14.42 -16.41
N ASP A 3 -23.09 -13.79 -16.38
CA ASP A 3 -22.08 -13.97 -15.32
C ASP A 3 -22.70 -13.81 -13.91
N THR A 4 -23.83 -13.07 -13.83
CA THR A 4 -24.64 -12.90 -12.62
C THR A 4 -25.31 -14.18 -12.11
N GLU A 5 -25.80 -15.06 -12.99
CA GLU A 5 -26.42 -16.33 -12.57
C GLU A 5 -25.37 -17.21 -11.87
N LEU A 6 -24.20 -17.30 -12.51
CA LEU A 6 -23.09 -18.09 -12.03
C LEU A 6 -22.58 -17.58 -10.67
N ALA A 7 -22.40 -16.26 -10.53
CA ALA A 7 -21.94 -15.65 -9.28
C ALA A 7 -22.89 -15.91 -8.11
N VAL A 8 -24.21 -15.80 -8.31
CA VAL A 8 -25.20 -16.02 -7.24
C VAL A 8 -25.28 -17.51 -6.88
N VAL A 9 -25.28 -18.41 -7.85
CA VAL A 9 -25.27 -19.87 -7.58
C VAL A 9 -23.99 -20.27 -6.84
N GLU A 10 -22.83 -19.76 -7.27
CA GLU A 10 -21.54 -19.99 -6.61
C GLU A 10 -21.56 -19.54 -5.15
N PHE A 11 -22.09 -18.35 -4.87
CA PHE A 11 -22.24 -17.84 -3.50
C PHE A 11 -23.13 -18.75 -2.65
N VAL A 12 -24.31 -19.13 -3.14
CA VAL A 12 -25.22 -20.02 -2.39
C VAL A 12 -24.57 -21.38 -2.14
N LEU A 13 -23.93 -22.00 -3.14
CA LEU A 13 -23.17 -23.25 -2.97
C LEU A 13 -22.05 -23.10 -1.93
N THR A 14 -21.34 -21.97 -1.94
CA THR A 14 -20.26 -21.69 -0.98
C THR A 14 -20.80 -21.65 0.44
N THR A 15 -21.90 -20.93 0.69
CA THR A 15 -22.49 -20.86 2.04
C THR A 15 -22.94 -22.22 2.54
N LEU A 16 -23.55 -23.05 1.67
CA LEU A 16 -23.98 -24.41 2.01
C LEU A 16 -22.78 -25.31 2.34
N ALA A 17 -21.79 -25.37 1.45
CA ALA A 17 -20.59 -26.18 1.63
C ALA A 17 -19.80 -25.75 2.87
N TYR A 18 -19.65 -24.45 3.10
CA TYR A 18 -19.00 -23.92 4.29
C TYR A 18 -19.71 -24.39 5.55
N ASN A 19 -21.04 -24.22 5.63
CA ASN A 19 -21.84 -24.60 6.80
C ASN A 19 -21.75 -26.08 7.16
N GLU A 20 -21.59 -26.96 6.17
CA GLU A 20 -21.50 -28.42 6.37
C GLU A 20 -20.11 -28.87 6.84
N ARG A 21 -19.08 -28.11 6.48
CA ARG A 21 -17.69 -28.45 6.78
C ARG A 21 -17.18 -27.67 7.97
N SER A 22 -17.12 -28.34 9.12
CA SER A 22 -16.59 -27.77 10.37
C SER A 22 -15.07 -27.64 10.38
N ASP A 23 -14.37 -28.25 9.43
CA ASP A 23 -12.92 -28.17 9.23
C ASP A 23 -12.48 -26.92 8.46
N LEU A 24 -13.43 -26.16 7.91
CA LEU A 24 -13.17 -24.89 7.23
C LEU A 24 -13.28 -23.70 8.18
N ASP A 25 -12.50 -22.65 7.95
CA ASP A 25 -12.53 -21.40 8.71
C ASP A 25 -12.66 -20.16 7.79
N ALA A 26 -12.56 -18.96 8.37
CA ALA A 26 -12.72 -17.72 7.62
C ALA A 26 -11.71 -17.55 6.46
N ASP A 27 -10.54 -18.18 6.54
CA ASP A 27 -9.52 -18.18 5.49
C ASP A 27 -9.92 -19.08 4.30
N ASP A 28 -10.94 -19.93 4.44
CA ASP A 28 -11.46 -20.78 3.37
C ASP A 28 -12.58 -20.13 2.54
N LEU A 29 -13.05 -18.95 2.96
CA LEU A 29 -14.03 -18.17 2.21
C LEU A 29 -13.33 -17.16 1.29
N PRO A 30 -13.78 -17.00 0.04
CA PRO A 30 -13.33 -15.88 -0.80
C PRO A 30 -13.56 -14.54 -0.10
N PRO A 31 -12.68 -13.53 -0.27
CA PRO A 31 -12.78 -12.28 0.48
C PRO A 31 -14.11 -11.55 0.29
N GLY A 32 -14.57 -11.43 -0.97
CA GLY A 32 -15.87 -10.82 -1.26
C GLY A 32 -17.05 -11.63 -0.69
N TYR A 33 -16.89 -12.94 -0.46
CA TYR A 33 -17.99 -13.79 0.02
C TYR A 33 -18.08 -13.80 1.54
N ARG A 34 -17.00 -13.48 2.25
CA ARG A 34 -17.02 -13.34 3.71
C ARG A 34 -17.36 -11.94 4.21
N GLU A 35 -17.14 -10.91 3.40
CA GLU A 35 -17.44 -9.51 3.75
C GLU A 35 -18.81 -9.31 4.44
N PRO A 36 -19.93 -9.88 3.94
CA PRO A 36 -21.25 -9.66 4.54
C PRO A 36 -21.47 -10.37 5.88
N PHE A 37 -20.56 -11.25 6.29
CA PHE A 37 -20.71 -12.14 7.43
C PHE A 37 -19.82 -11.77 8.62
N TRP A 38 -19.00 -10.72 8.50
CA TRP A 38 -18.23 -10.21 9.62
C TRP A 38 -19.14 -9.63 10.71
N SER A 39 -18.92 -10.07 11.94
CA SER A 39 -19.57 -9.55 13.14
C SER A 39 -18.60 -9.65 14.32
N GLU A 40 -18.29 -8.53 14.96
CA GLU A 40 -17.38 -8.47 16.12
C GLU A 40 -16.05 -9.23 15.89
N GLY A 41 -15.42 -9.02 14.72
CA GLY A 41 -14.13 -9.63 14.38
C GLY A 41 -14.16 -11.13 14.12
N ARG A 42 -15.35 -11.73 13.96
CA ARG A 42 -15.51 -13.15 13.58
C ARG A 42 -16.61 -13.36 12.55
N ILE A 43 -16.59 -14.53 11.92
CA ILE A 43 -17.65 -15.00 11.04
C ILE A 43 -18.45 -16.07 11.79
N GLU A 44 -19.70 -15.77 12.12
CA GLU A 44 -20.56 -16.70 12.84
C GLU A 44 -21.22 -17.72 11.90
N ARG A 45 -21.28 -18.97 12.35
CA ARG A 45 -21.98 -20.05 11.64
C ARG A 45 -23.37 -20.28 12.26
N PRO A 46 -24.39 -20.65 11.46
CA PRO A 46 -24.33 -20.86 10.02
C PRO A 46 -24.40 -19.54 9.22
N LEU A 47 -23.73 -19.52 8.07
CA LEU A 47 -23.91 -18.47 7.06
C LEU A 47 -25.31 -18.55 6.47
N SER A 48 -25.98 -17.40 6.34
CA SER A 48 -27.29 -17.30 5.70
C SER A 48 -27.15 -16.64 4.33
N ALA A 49 -27.42 -17.38 3.26
CA ALA A 49 -27.49 -16.83 1.92
C ALA A 49 -28.82 -16.11 1.71
N THR A 50 -28.86 -14.80 1.98
CA THR A 50 -30.02 -13.95 1.71
C THR A 50 -29.79 -13.14 0.44
N VAL A 51 -30.85 -12.51 -0.07
CA VAL A 51 -30.73 -11.53 -1.17
C VAL A 51 -29.76 -10.40 -0.81
N GLU A 52 -29.72 -9.97 0.45
CA GLU A 52 -28.82 -8.92 0.93
C GLU A 52 -27.36 -9.39 0.94
N THR A 53 -27.08 -10.54 1.58
CA THR A 53 -25.70 -11.06 1.63
C THR A 53 -25.19 -11.47 0.26
N ALA A 54 -26.04 -12.04 -0.59
CA ALA A 54 -25.70 -12.36 -1.98
C ALA A 54 -25.43 -11.10 -2.81
N SER A 55 -26.24 -10.05 -2.65
CA SER A 55 -26.02 -8.79 -3.37
C SER A 55 -24.70 -8.13 -2.97
N ALA A 56 -24.39 -8.12 -1.67
CA ALA A 56 -23.14 -7.58 -1.16
C ALA A 56 -21.93 -8.39 -1.66
N ALA A 57 -21.99 -9.72 -1.57
CA ALA A 57 -20.88 -10.59 -1.94
C ALA A 57 -20.60 -10.69 -3.45
N THR A 58 -21.64 -10.59 -4.27
CA THR A 58 -21.53 -10.83 -5.73
C THR A 58 -21.59 -9.54 -6.56
N GLY A 59 -21.98 -8.41 -5.96
CA GLY A 59 -22.28 -7.16 -6.67
C GLY A 59 -23.55 -7.22 -7.54
N VAL A 60 -24.29 -8.34 -7.55
CA VAL A 60 -25.52 -8.49 -8.33
C VAL A 60 -26.66 -7.79 -7.60
N ALA A 61 -27.16 -6.68 -8.15
CA ALA A 61 -28.19 -5.86 -7.51
C ALA A 61 -29.52 -6.57 -7.22
N ARG A 62 -29.85 -7.63 -7.99
CA ARG A 62 -31.08 -8.43 -7.81
C ARG A 62 -30.79 -9.93 -7.92
N PRO A 63 -30.18 -10.55 -6.90
CA PRO A 63 -29.76 -11.94 -6.92
C PRO A 63 -30.88 -12.93 -7.24
N TRP A 64 -32.06 -12.76 -6.64
CA TRP A 64 -33.20 -13.64 -6.90
C TRP A 64 -33.67 -13.56 -8.36
N GLU A 65 -33.84 -12.36 -8.91
CA GLU A 65 -34.25 -12.19 -10.31
C GLU A 65 -33.25 -12.87 -11.26
N ALA A 66 -31.95 -12.79 -10.95
CA ALA A 66 -30.91 -13.42 -11.74
C ALA A 66 -31.06 -14.95 -11.79
N ILE A 67 -31.38 -15.62 -10.67
CA ILE A 67 -31.43 -17.08 -10.60
C ILE A 67 -32.84 -17.68 -10.72
N SER A 68 -33.90 -16.87 -10.63
CA SER A 68 -35.30 -17.32 -10.58
C SER A 68 -35.76 -18.16 -11.78
N GLY A 69 -35.05 -18.10 -12.91
CA GLY A 69 -35.31 -18.92 -14.09
C GLY A 69 -34.74 -20.35 -14.00
N LEU A 70 -33.94 -20.66 -12.98
CA LEU A 70 -33.32 -21.96 -12.78
C LEU A 70 -34.29 -22.90 -12.06
N MET A 71 -34.42 -24.12 -12.57
CA MET A 71 -35.41 -25.09 -12.07
C MET A 71 -35.11 -25.62 -10.67
N PHE A 72 -33.90 -25.38 -10.17
CA PHE A 72 -33.38 -25.91 -8.91
C PHE A 72 -33.26 -24.85 -7.81
N THR A 73 -33.73 -23.62 -8.03
CA THR A 73 -33.60 -22.52 -7.05
C THR A 73 -34.91 -22.22 -6.34
N ASP A 74 -34.81 -21.82 -5.07
CA ASP A 74 -35.95 -21.41 -4.24
C ASP A 74 -35.65 -20.09 -3.52
N TYR A 75 -36.72 -19.39 -3.13
CA TYR A 75 -36.66 -18.13 -2.40
C TYR A 75 -37.75 -18.05 -1.34
N ASP A 76 -37.33 -17.76 -0.10
CA ASP A 76 -38.25 -17.50 1.00
C ASP A 76 -38.53 -16.00 1.10
N ASP A 77 -39.76 -15.59 0.72
CA ASP A 77 -40.21 -14.19 0.71
C ASP A 77 -40.13 -13.50 2.09
N PHE A 78 -40.12 -14.26 3.19
CA PHE A 78 -40.16 -13.70 4.55
C PHE A 78 -38.77 -13.40 5.11
N SER A 79 -37.86 -14.35 4.99
CA SER A 79 -36.47 -14.26 5.45
C SER A 79 -35.53 -13.68 4.40
N GLY A 80 -35.96 -13.64 3.13
CA GLY A 80 -35.11 -13.24 2.01
C GLY A 80 -34.07 -14.28 1.63
N THR A 81 -34.20 -15.53 2.11
CA THR A 81 -33.21 -16.60 1.93
C THR A 81 -33.28 -17.21 0.54
N LEU A 82 -32.12 -17.36 -0.09
CA LEU A 82 -31.90 -18.09 -1.34
C LEU A 82 -31.48 -19.52 -1.00
N SER A 83 -32.07 -20.51 -1.67
CA SER A 83 -31.71 -21.91 -1.48
C SER A 83 -31.90 -22.73 -2.74
N PHE A 84 -31.55 -24.02 -2.68
CA PHE A 84 -31.77 -24.95 -3.79
C PHE A 84 -32.87 -25.95 -3.44
N THR A 85 -33.85 -26.11 -4.34
CA THR A 85 -34.84 -27.19 -4.28
C THR A 85 -34.21 -28.55 -4.59
N ASP A 86 -33.19 -28.55 -5.47
CA ASP A 86 -32.40 -29.72 -5.85
C ASP A 86 -30.92 -29.33 -5.89
N ARG A 87 -30.18 -29.73 -4.85
CA ARG A 87 -28.77 -29.38 -4.70
C ARG A 87 -27.87 -30.10 -5.71
N GLU A 88 -28.10 -31.39 -5.95
CA GLU A 88 -27.28 -32.17 -6.90
C GLU A 88 -27.39 -31.56 -8.30
N MET A 89 -28.58 -31.09 -8.69
CA MET A 89 -28.79 -30.38 -9.94
C MET A 89 -28.04 -29.04 -9.98
N ALA A 90 -28.01 -28.30 -8.87
CA ALA A 90 -27.29 -27.03 -8.76
C ALA A 90 -25.76 -27.22 -8.89
N GLU A 91 -25.21 -28.21 -8.19
CA GLU A 91 -23.79 -28.59 -8.25
C GLU A 91 -23.39 -29.03 -9.65
N GLN A 92 -24.16 -29.93 -10.27
CA GLN A 92 -23.91 -30.35 -11.64
C GLN A 92 -24.01 -29.17 -12.62
N TRP A 93 -25.02 -28.31 -12.46
CA TRP A 93 -25.19 -27.12 -13.29
C TRP A 93 -23.97 -26.19 -13.20
N TYR A 94 -23.42 -26.02 -12.00
CA TYR A 94 -22.23 -25.20 -11.74
C TYR A 94 -20.98 -25.83 -12.37
N LEU A 95 -20.71 -27.11 -12.08
CA LEU A 95 -19.55 -27.84 -12.58
C LEU A 95 -19.51 -27.96 -14.10
N ASP A 96 -20.66 -28.02 -14.77
CA ASP A 96 -20.76 -28.03 -16.23
C ASP A 96 -20.40 -26.67 -16.87
N ARG A 97 -20.28 -25.61 -16.07
CA ARG A 97 -20.12 -24.21 -16.54
C ARG A 97 -18.83 -23.54 -16.11
N VAL A 98 -18.10 -24.11 -15.15
CA VAL A 98 -16.84 -23.57 -14.65
C VAL A 98 -15.67 -24.48 -14.98
N ASP A 99 -14.50 -23.87 -15.15
CA ASP A 99 -13.23 -24.58 -15.18
C ASP A 99 -12.68 -24.76 -13.75
N ASP A 100 -11.62 -25.56 -13.66
CA ASP A 100 -10.99 -25.88 -12.38
C ASP A 100 -10.31 -24.65 -11.76
N GLU A 101 -9.81 -23.72 -12.59
CA GLU A 101 -9.22 -22.46 -12.12
C GLU A 101 -10.25 -21.60 -11.37
N ARG A 102 -11.51 -21.53 -11.83
CA ARG A 102 -12.56 -20.81 -11.12
C ARG A 102 -12.93 -21.48 -9.80
N ILE A 103 -12.94 -22.80 -9.74
CA ILE A 103 -13.18 -23.54 -8.48
C ILE A 103 -12.05 -23.26 -7.49
N GLU A 104 -10.79 -23.27 -7.92
CA GLU A 104 -9.60 -22.98 -7.11
C GLU A 104 -9.56 -21.54 -6.54
N ARG A 105 -10.35 -20.60 -7.09
CA ARG A 105 -10.50 -19.26 -6.49
C ARG A 105 -11.36 -19.27 -5.24
N ASN A 106 -12.01 -20.38 -4.94
CA ASN A 106 -12.90 -20.56 -3.81
C ASN A 106 -12.49 -21.81 -3.02
N PRO A 107 -11.69 -21.65 -1.94
CA PRO A 107 -11.20 -22.81 -1.18
C PRO A 107 -12.32 -23.68 -0.62
N THR A 108 -13.44 -23.08 -0.22
CA THR A 108 -14.62 -23.82 0.25
C THR A 108 -15.17 -24.74 -0.85
N LEU A 109 -15.36 -24.25 -2.08
CA LEU A 109 -15.83 -25.08 -3.19
C LEU A 109 -14.75 -26.04 -3.70
N THR A 110 -13.48 -25.64 -3.65
CA THR A 110 -12.35 -26.53 -3.94
C THR A 110 -12.37 -27.73 -3.00
N ALA A 111 -12.57 -27.49 -1.70
CA ALA A 111 -12.68 -28.54 -0.72
C ALA A 111 -13.93 -29.41 -0.98
N ALA A 112 -15.06 -28.80 -1.34
CA ALA A 112 -16.31 -29.52 -1.62
C ALA A 112 -16.24 -30.41 -2.86
N PHE A 113 -15.52 -29.97 -3.91
CA PHE A 113 -15.46 -30.66 -5.20
C PHE A 113 -14.14 -31.39 -5.49
N ALA A 114 -13.28 -31.56 -4.47
CA ALA A 114 -11.98 -32.23 -4.59
C ALA A 114 -12.07 -33.69 -5.06
N ASP A 115 -13.22 -34.34 -4.85
CA ASP A 115 -13.46 -35.72 -5.31
C ASP A 115 -13.96 -35.78 -6.76
N GLU A 116 -14.60 -34.72 -7.28
CA GLU A 116 -15.12 -34.66 -8.65
C GLU A 116 -14.19 -33.98 -9.66
N ARG A 117 -13.27 -33.12 -9.21
CA ARG A 117 -12.40 -32.28 -10.06
C ARG A 117 -10.93 -32.41 -9.66
N ASP A 118 -10.04 -32.13 -10.60
CA ASP A 118 -8.59 -32.13 -10.37
C ASP A 118 -8.16 -30.75 -9.82
N VAL A 119 -8.55 -30.47 -8.57
CA VAL A 119 -8.33 -29.18 -7.90
C VAL A 119 -7.51 -29.35 -6.62
N ASP A 120 -6.66 -28.37 -6.31
CA ASP A 120 -5.76 -28.41 -5.14
C ASP A 120 -6.19 -27.40 -4.07
N LEU A 121 -6.64 -27.92 -2.91
CA LEU A 121 -7.06 -27.09 -1.78
C LEU A 121 -5.91 -26.31 -1.14
N GLU A 122 -4.70 -26.87 -1.09
CA GLU A 122 -3.55 -26.18 -0.52
C GLU A 122 -3.18 -24.98 -1.40
N LEU A 123 -3.16 -25.20 -2.71
CA LEU A 123 -2.97 -24.13 -3.70
C LEU A 123 -4.09 -23.06 -3.64
N ALA A 124 -5.35 -23.47 -3.50
CA ALA A 124 -6.48 -22.56 -3.37
C ALA A 124 -6.35 -21.68 -2.12
N ARG A 125 -5.93 -22.26 -0.99
CA ARG A 125 -5.66 -21.53 0.27
C ARG A 125 -4.49 -20.55 0.13
N GLU A 126 -3.40 -20.96 -0.52
CA GLU A 126 -2.24 -20.08 -0.76
C GLU A 126 -2.60 -18.85 -1.61
N ARG A 127 -3.51 -19.03 -2.59
CA ARG A 127 -3.99 -17.94 -3.45
C ARG A 127 -5.07 -17.09 -2.79
N ASN A 128 -5.77 -17.63 -1.80
CA ASN A 128 -6.83 -16.90 -1.11
C ASN A 128 -6.23 -15.91 -0.12
N ARG A 129 -6.68 -14.66 -0.17
CA ARG A 129 -6.23 -13.67 0.81
C ARG A 129 -6.75 -14.09 2.20
N PRO A 130 -5.92 -14.09 3.25
CA PRO A 130 -6.37 -14.48 4.57
C PRO A 130 -7.37 -13.46 5.16
N ALA A 131 -8.30 -13.92 5.98
CA ALA A 131 -9.36 -13.16 6.63
C ALA A 131 -8.83 -12.07 7.56
N ARG A 132 -7.68 -12.32 8.19
CA ARG A 132 -6.98 -11.33 9.02
C ARG A 132 -6.56 -10.05 8.26
N ALA A 133 -6.57 -10.10 6.94
CA ALA A 133 -6.23 -8.98 6.07
C ALA A 133 -7.46 -8.13 5.67
N ASP A 134 -8.67 -8.53 6.04
CA ASP A 134 -9.88 -7.80 5.68
C ASP A 134 -10.05 -6.57 6.59
N ARG A 135 -10.65 -5.49 6.05
CA ARG A 135 -10.90 -4.26 6.81
C ARG A 135 -11.68 -4.52 8.10
N ALA A 136 -12.75 -5.30 8.03
CA ALA A 136 -13.61 -5.60 9.17
C ALA A 136 -12.89 -6.35 10.30
N PHE A 137 -11.93 -7.21 9.97
CA PHE A 137 -11.11 -7.88 10.98
C PHE A 137 -10.14 -6.89 11.63
N ILE A 138 -9.49 -6.05 10.83
CA ILE A 138 -8.55 -5.03 11.32
C ILE A 138 -9.27 -4.05 12.24
N ASP A 139 -10.44 -3.55 11.85
CA ASP A 139 -11.24 -2.63 12.68
C ASP A 139 -11.62 -3.28 14.02
N ALA A 140 -12.14 -4.51 13.99
CA ALA A 140 -12.47 -5.23 15.23
C ALA A 140 -11.24 -5.47 16.13
N LEU A 141 -10.07 -5.68 15.54
CA LEU A 141 -8.82 -5.84 16.27
C LEU A 141 -8.37 -4.53 16.91
N LEU A 142 -8.59 -3.40 16.25
CA LEU A 142 -8.34 -2.07 16.81
C LEU A 142 -9.30 -1.80 17.98
N ASP A 143 -10.60 -2.05 17.79
CA ASP A 143 -11.63 -1.87 18.83
C ASP A 143 -11.38 -2.74 20.09
N GLU A 144 -10.88 -3.98 19.93
CA GLU A 144 -10.58 -4.86 21.06
C GLU A 144 -9.42 -4.32 21.92
N TYR A 145 -8.43 -3.72 21.26
CA TYR A 145 -7.16 -3.42 21.88
C TYR A 145 -7.04 -1.98 22.38
N PHE A 146 -7.87 -1.09 21.89
CA PHE A 146 -7.85 0.32 22.24
C PHE A 146 -9.24 0.73 22.72
N ASP A 147 -9.34 1.15 23.99
CA ASP A 147 -10.55 1.84 24.46
C ASP A 147 -10.74 3.14 23.65
N GLU A 148 -11.97 3.67 23.55
CA GLU A 148 -12.30 4.85 22.71
C GLU A 148 -11.29 6.02 22.85
N ASP A 149 -10.83 6.30 24.08
CA ASP A 149 -9.84 7.36 24.35
C ASP A 149 -8.42 7.04 23.81
N GLU A 150 -8.01 5.77 23.81
CA GLU A 150 -6.71 5.33 23.30
C GLU A 150 -6.70 5.14 21.77
N GLU A 151 -7.87 4.83 21.20
CA GLU A 151 -8.05 4.68 19.75
C GLU A 151 -7.84 6.02 19.03
N ASP A 152 -8.47 7.09 19.51
CA ASP A 152 -8.27 8.45 19.00
C ASP A 152 -6.79 8.87 19.05
N GLU A 153 -6.12 8.62 20.17
CA GLU A 153 -4.68 8.90 20.32
C GLU A 153 -3.82 8.08 19.34
N MET A 154 -4.21 6.84 19.02
CA MET A 154 -3.49 5.99 18.06
C MET A 154 -3.71 6.45 16.62
N LEU A 155 -4.95 6.78 16.25
CA LEU A 155 -5.31 7.25 14.91
C LEU A 155 -4.58 8.57 14.56
N ASP A 156 -4.13 9.32 15.57
CA ASP A 156 -3.26 10.48 15.39
C ASP A 156 -1.79 10.12 15.05
N LEU A 157 -1.33 8.91 15.38
CA LEU A 157 0.05 8.45 15.20
C LEU A 157 0.27 7.64 13.92
N VAL A 158 -0.71 6.85 13.52
CA VAL A 158 -0.60 5.94 12.37
C VAL A 158 -1.80 6.05 11.44
N GLU A 159 -1.59 5.65 10.19
CA GLU A 159 -2.65 5.39 9.23
C GLU A 159 -2.62 3.90 8.87
N VAL A 160 -3.71 3.19 9.14
CA VAL A 160 -3.84 1.75 8.85
C VAL A 160 -4.67 1.57 7.59
N ARG A 161 -4.12 0.83 6.62
CA ARG A 161 -4.80 0.46 5.38
C ARG A 161 -4.87 -1.06 5.24
N ALA A 162 -6.06 -1.56 4.94
CA ALA A 162 -6.25 -2.93 4.50
C ALA A 162 -5.69 -3.11 3.07
N PRO A 163 -5.16 -4.30 2.71
CA PRO A 163 -4.68 -4.61 1.36
C PRO A 163 -5.62 -4.27 0.20
N GLU A 164 -6.94 -4.33 0.41
CA GLU A 164 -7.94 -3.95 -0.60
C GLU A 164 -8.06 -2.46 -0.85
N GLU A 165 -7.76 -1.62 0.15
CA GLU A 165 -7.79 -0.17 0.03
C GLU A 165 -6.60 0.36 -0.78
N ILE A 166 -5.62 -0.49 -1.06
CA ILE A 166 -4.42 -0.15 -1.84
C ILE A 166 -4.71 -0.41 -3.32
N GLU A 167 -4.99 0.64 -4.08
CA GLU A 167 -5.32 0.52 -5.51
C GLU A 167 -4.15 0.03 -6.38
N GLN A 168 -2.92 0.43 -6.04
CA GLN A 168 -1.72 0.15 -6.83
C GLN A 168 -1.24 -1.29 -6.62
N THR A 169 -0.95 -1.99 -7.71
CA THR A 169 -0.34 -3.32 -7.68
C THR A 169 1.12 -3.26 -8.11
N LEU A 170 1.89 -4.32 -7.84
CA LEU A 170 3.29 -4.39 -8.30
C LEU A 170 3.39 -4.47 -9.83
N ALA A 171 2.32 -4.85 -10.54
CA ALA A 171 2.28 -4.81 -12.00
C ALA A 171 2.17 -3.38 -12.55
N ASP A 172 1.73 -2.43 -11.73
CA ASP A 172 1.60 -1.01 -12.09
C ASP A 172 2.87 -0.20 -11.79
N ILE A 173 3.97 -0.88 -11.41
CA ILE A 173 5.22 -0.25 -11.00
C ILE A 173 6.39 -0.89 -11.73
N VAL A 174 7.21 -0.06 -12.38
CA VAL A 174 8.44 -0.50 -13.04
C VAL A 174 9.56 -0.58 -11.99
N LEU A 175 10.15 -1.76 -11.87
CA LEU A 175 11.25 -2.05 -10.97
C LEU A 175 12.48 -2.51 -11.74
N THR A 176 13.67 -2.24 -11.20
CA THR A 176 14.91 -2.85 -11.70
C THR A 176 14.99 -4.30 -11.25
N GLY A 177 15.74 -5.13 -11.98
CA GLY A 177 15.94 -6.53 -11.58
C GLY A 177 16.60 -6.70 -10.20
N GLU A 178 17.36 -5.70 -9.74
CA GLU A 178 17.90 -5.66 -8.38
C GLU A 178 16.77 -5.46 -7.35
N GLN A 179 15.89 -4.48 -7.58
CA GLN A 179 14.73 -4.22 -6.71
C GLN A 179 13.77 -5.41 -6.67
N GLU A 180 13.47 -6.02 -7.81
CA GLU A 180 12.66 -7.24 -7.89
C GLU A 180 13.30 -8.39 -7.11
N GLY A 181 14.62 -8.56 -7.22
CA GLY A 181 15.38 -9.55 -6.50
C GLY A 181 15.27 -9.39 -4.98
N GLU A 182 15.45 -8.17 -4.47
CA GLU A 182 15.31 -7.89 -3.03
C GLU A 182 13.89 -8.10 -2.52
N ILE A 183 12.87 -7.63 -3.27
CA ILE A 183 11.47 -7.87 -2.92
C ILE A 183 11.17 -9.37 -2.89
N GLN A 184 11.67 -10.13 -3.86
CA GLN A 184 11.43 -11.58 -3.91
C GLN A 184 12.08 -12.32 -2.75
N LYS A 185 13.26 -11.89 -2.28
CA LYS A 185 13.86 -12.44 -1.05
C LYS A 185 12.96 -12.22 0.16
N ILE A 186 12.35 -11.05 0.29
CA ILE A 186 11.45 -10.72 1.40
C ILE A 186 10.17 -11.54 1.34
N VAL A 187 9.58 -11.71 0.15
CA VAL A 187 8.45 -12.62 -0.05
C VAL A 187 8.82 -14.04 0.44
N LYS A 188 9.98 -14.57 0.03
CA LYS A 188 10.44 -15.89 0.49
C LYS A 188 10.76 -15.94 1.98
N ALA A 189 11.20 -14.84 2.58
CA ALA A 189 11.43 -14.77 4.02
C ALA A 189 10.13 -14.86 4.82
N ILE A 190 9.04 -14.28 4.31
CA ILE A 190 7.71 -14.37 4.91
C ILE A 190 7.18 -15.80 4.77
N GLU A 191 7.23 -16.37 3.57
CA GLU A 191 6.77 -17.76 3.30
C GLU A 191 7.53 -18.79 4.16
N HIS A 192 8.83 -18.62 4.37
CA HIS A 192 9.68 -19.57 5.10
C HIS A 192 10.07 -19.09 6.51
N ARG A 193 9.24 -18.25 7.13
CA ARG A 193 9.52 -17.64 8.44
C ARG A 193 9.87 -18.65 9.52
N GLU A 194 9.09 -19.73 9.62
CA GLU A 194 9.30 -20.79 10.63
C GLU A 194 10.66 -21.47 10.46
N TYR A 195 11.06 -21.73 9.22
CA TYR A 195 12.37 -22.30 8.91
C TYR A 195 13.49 -21.34 9.33
N LEU A 196 13.38 -20.05 8.97
CA LEU A 196 14.35 -19.02 9.36
C LEU A 196 14.48 -18.92 10.89
N ALA A 197 13.36 -18.96 11.60
CA ALA A 197 13.33 -19.01 13.07
C ALA A 197 14.04 -20.25 13.61
N SER A 198 13.83 -21.43 13.00
CA SER A 198 14.40 -22.71 13.44
C SER A 198 15.94 -22.75 13.32
N ILE A 199 16.52 -22.05 12.33
CA ILE A 199 17.96 -21.94 12.14
C ILE A 199 18.57 -20.74 12.88
N GLY A 200 17.75 -19.94 13.57
CA GLY A 200 18.18 -18.80 14.35
C GLY A 200 18.50 -17.53 13.54
N LEU A 201 18.08 -17.46 12.27
CA LEU A 201 18.27 -16.29 11.44
C LEU A 201 17.12 -15.30 11.70
N ARG A 202 17.41 -14.21 12.42
CA ARG A 202 16.41 -13.25 12.92
C ARG A 202 16.58 -11.81 12.42
N GLU A 203 17.74 -11.50 11.87
CA GLU A 203 18.10 -10.20 11.29
C GLU A 203 17.57 -10.13 9.85
N ILE A 204 16.25 -10.20 9.71
CA ILE A 204 15.54 -10.09 8.44
C ILE A 204 14.29 -9.24 8.66
N GLY A 205 13.95 -8.43 7.66
CA GLY A 205 12.68 -7.72 7.59
C GLY A 205 12.75 -6.26 8.00
N LYS A 206 13.95 -5.66 8.00
CA LYS A 206 14.13 -4.20 8.13
C LYS A 206 14.74 -3.67 6.84
N LEU A 207 13.92 -3.07 5.99
CA LEU A 207 14.30 -2.51 4.69
C LEU A 207 14.43 -0.98 4.79
N LEU A 208 15.47 -0.41 4.17
CA LEU A 208 15.54 1.03 3.93
C LEU A 208 15.47 1.31 2.43
N PHE A 209 14.42 2.00 2.00
CA PHE A 209 14.23 2.48 0.64
C PHE A 209 14.88 3.85 0.52
N VAL A 210 15.89 3.97 -0.35
CA VAL A 210 16.65 5.21 -0.54
C VAL A 210 16.56 5.68 -1.97
N GLY A 211 16.42 6.98 -2.19
CA GLY A 211 16.49 7.56 -3.53
C GLY A 211 15.69 8.85 -3.66
N PRO A 212 15.79 9.57 -4.78
CA PRO A 212 15.11 10.85 -4.98
C PRO A 212 13.58 10.78 -4.75
N PRO A 213 12.91 11.89 -4.45
CA PRO A 213 11.45 11.92 -4.42
C PRO A 213 10.87 11.53 -5.79
N GLY A 214 9.69 10.91 -5.79
CA GLY A 214 8.99 10.56 -7.04
C GLY A 214 9.47 9.29 -7.76
N THR A 215 10.40 8.52 -7.18
CA THR A 215 10.89 7.25 -7.74
C THR A 215 10.10 6.00 -7.32
N GLY A 216 8.98 6.18 -6.60
CA GLY A 216 8.04 5.09 -6.32
C GLY A 216 8.25 4.32 -5.01
N LYS A 217 9.10 4.78 -4.08
CA LYS A 217 9.36 4.12 -2.77
C LYS A 217 8.08 3.76 -2.01
N THR A 218 7.22 4.75 -1.74
CA THR A 218 5.94 4.57 -1.02
C THR A 218 4.96 3.71 -1.82
N SER A 219 4.90 3.88 -3.14
CA SER A 219 4.08 3.05 -4.03
C SER A 219 4.46 1.58 -3.97
N VAL A 220 5.76 1.26 -3.98
CA VAL A 220 6.26 -0.12 -3.91
C VAL A 220 5.95 -0.75 -2.56
N ALA A 221 6.13 -0.01 -1.46
CA ALA A 221 5.81 -0.52 -0.13
C ALA A 221 4.31 -0.87 -0.01
N ARG A 222 3.42 0.00 -0.50
CA ARG A 222 1.97 -0.26 -0.53
C ARG A 222 1.61 -1.43 -1.45
N ALA A 223 2.14 -1.46 -2.67
CA ALA A 223 1.90 -2.54 -3.62
C ALA A 223 2.39 -3.90 -3.10
N LEU A 224 3.49 -3.91 -2.33
CA LEU A 224 3.99 -5.10 -1.65
C LEU A 224 3.02 -5.58 -0.56
N ALA A 225 2.45 -4.66 0.23
CA ALA A 225 1.43 -4.97 1.23
C ALA A 225 0.21 -5.65 0.60
N ARG A 226 -0.25 -5.11 -0.54
CA ARG A 226 -1.35 -5.71 -1.31
C ARG A 226 -1.00 -7.10 -1.84
N LYS A 227 0.17 -7.27 -2.44
CA LYS A 227 0.62 -8.59 -2.96
C LYS A 227 0.70 -9.64 -1.85
N LEU A 228 1.16 -9.25 -0.67
CA LEU A 228 1.32 -10.17 0.46
C LEU A 228 0.04 -10.35 1.28
N GLY A 229 -1.02 -9.58 1.01
CA GLY A 229 -2.23 -9.59 1.82
C GLY A 229 -1.96 -9.17 3.27
N LEU A 230 -1.09 -8.17 3.48
CA LEU A 230 -0.72 -7.68 4.81
C LEU A 230 -1.25 -6.26 5.05
N PRO A 231 -1.86 -5.98 6.22
CA PRO A 231 -2.16 -4.63 6.66
C PRO A 231 -0.94 -3.70 6.51
N PHE A 232 -1.17 -2.49 6.02
CA PHE A 232 -0.15 -1.46 5.86
C PHE A 232 -0.33 -0.39 6.93
N VAL A 233 0.63 -0.30 7.84
CA VAL A 233 0.65 0.65 8.96
C VAL A 233 1.65 1.75 8.63
N GLU A 234 1.17 2.91 8.23
CA GLU A 234 1.99 4.07 7.88
C GLU A 234 2.12 5.02 9.07
N VAL A 235 3.36 5.34 9.43
CA VAL A 235 3.65 6.20 10.57
C VAL A 235 3.56 7.67 10.18
N LYS A 236 2.72 8.45 10.88
CA LYS A 236 2.57 9.89 10.63
C LYS A 236 3.69 10.68 11.30
N LEU A 237 4.35 11.61 10.59
CA LEU A 237 5.43 12.44 11.15
C LEU A 237 5.00 13.33 12.33
N SER A 238 3.69 13.59 12.49
CA SER A 238 3.10 14.21 13.68
C SER A 238 3.48 13.46 14.96
N MET A 239 3.73 12.14 14.89
CA MET A 239 4.12 11.33 16.04
C MET A 239 5.42 11.82 16.71
N ILE A 240 6.34 12.41 15.93
CA ILE A 240 7.64 12.92 16.43
C ILE A 240 7.64 14.44 16.64
N THR A 241 6.83 15.19 15.90
CA THR A 241 6.90 16.65 15.82
C THR A 241 5.89 17.40 16.70
N SER A 242 5.03 16.68 17.43
CA SER A 242 4.00 17.32 18.26
C SER A 242 4.60 18.25 19.33
N GLN A 243 3.95 19.40 19.54
CA GLN A 243 4.39 20.46 20.46
C GLN A 243 4.41 20.02 21.94
N TYR A 244 3.91 18.82 22.24
CA TYR A 244 3.91 18.22 23.57
C TYR A 244 5.18 17.38 23.76
N LEU A 245 6.30 18.08 23.99
CA LEU A 245 7.69 17.58 24.18
C LEU A 245 7.87 16.47 25.27
N GLY A 246 6.82 16.11 26.00
CA GLY A 246 6.80 15.05 27.02
C GLY A 246 6.35 13.67 26.51
N GLU A 247 5.55 13.62 25.44
CA GLU A 247 4.84 12.39 25.00
C GLU A 247 5.46 11.73 23.78
N THR A 248 6.36 12.42 23.08
CA THR A 248 6.93 11.96 21.80
C THR A 248 7.59 10.58 21.86
N ALA A 249 8.29 10.24 22.94
CA ALA A 249 8.89 8.91 23.10
C ALA A 249 7.85 7.81 23.36
N LYS A 250 6.80 8.12 24.13
CA LYS A 250 5.68 7.20 24.38
C LYS A 250 4.93 6.92 23.08
N ASN A 251 4.75 7.95 22.24
CA ASN A 251 4.10 7.83 20.95
C ASN A 251 4.86 6.89 20.00
N VAL A 252 6.19 6.98 19.97
CA VAL A 252 7.02 6.03 19.22
C VAL A 252 6.80 4.60 19.71
N ASP A 253 6.85 4.36 21.03
CA ASP A 253 6.63 3.02 21.59
C ASP A 253 5.22 2.50 21.26
N LYS A 254 4.19 3.34 21.37
CA LYS A 254 2.80 3.03 21.00
C LYS A 254 2.67 2.62 19.53
N THR A 255 3.29 3.36 18.60
CA THR A 255 3.25 3.03 17.16
C THR A 255 3.76 1.62 16.88
N PHE A 256 4.85 1.21 17.52
CA PHE A 256 5.39 -0.15 17.35
C PHE A 256 4.52 -1.20 18.05
N GLU A 257 3.91 -0.87 19.18
CA GLU A 257 2.94 -1.75 19.84
C GLU A 257 1.72 -2.02 18.95
N VAL A 258 1.18 -0.98 18.30
CA VAL A 258 0.09 -1.10 17.33
C VAL A 258 0.48 -2.03 16.18
N ALA A 259 1.66 -1.85 15.60
CA ALA A 259 2.15 -2.73 14.54
C ALA A 259 2.26 -4.20 14.99
N LYS A 260 2.74 -4.44 16.22
CA LYS A 260 2.82 -5.79 16.80
C LYS A 260 1.45 -6.40 17.09
N ARG A 261 0.45 -5.59 17.47
CA ARG A 261 -0.93 -6.05 17.67
C ARG A 261 -1.62 -6.38 16.35
N LEU A 262 -1.36 -5.61 15.30
CA LEU A 262 -1.84 -5.84 13.94
C LEU A 262 -1.03 -6.88 13.15
N ALA A 263 -0.09 -7.57 13.81
CA ALA A 263 0.78 -8.52 13.14
C ALA A 263 0.01 -9.72 12.57
N PRO A 264 0.40 -10.24 11.38
CA PRO A 264 1.49 -9.75 10.55
C PRO A 264 1.11 -8.50 9.74
N CYS A 265 2.02 -7.55 9.65
CA CYS A 265 1.79 -6.30 8.91
C CYS A 265 3.08 -5.75 8.30
N ILE A 266 2.93 -4.73 7.45
CA ILE A 266 4.03 -3.87 7.03
C ILE A 266 3.96 -2.57 7.85
N LEU A 267 5.03 -2.26 8.58
CA LEU A 267 5.21 -0.97 9.25
C LEU A 267 6.07 -0.05 8.37
N PHE A 268 5.47 1.00 7.83
CA PHE A 268 6.11 1.93 6.92
C PHE A 268 6.40 3.27 7.59
N ILE A 269 7.65 3.74 7.50
CA ILE A 269 8.10 5.02 8.03
C ILE A 269 8.62 5.87 6.87
N ASP A 270 7.83 6.84 6.41
CA ASP A 270 8.25 7.78 5.37
C ASP A 270 9.10 8.92 5.95
N GLU A 271 9.83 9.63 5.08
CA GLU A 271 10.71 10.76 5.41
C GLU A 271 11.69 10.48 6.56
N PHE A 272 12.29 9.29 6.53
CA PHE A 272 13.19 8.82 7.57
C PHE A 272 14.43 9.73 7.77
N ASP A 273 14.77 10.59 6.80
CA ASP A 273 15.82 11.62 6.93
C ASP A 273 15.57 12.62 8.07
N PHE A 274 14.33 12.77 8.55
CA PHE A 274 14.05 13.59 9.74
C PHE A 274 14.85 13.15 10.98
N VAL A 275 15.18 11.85 11.08
CA VAL A 275 16.04 11.28 12.13
C VAL A 275 17.40 11.97 12.16
N ALA A 276 17.98 12.29 11.00
CA ALA A 276 19.28 12.94 10.89
C ALA A 276 19.23 14.42 11.27
N LYS A 277 18.30 15.19 10.67
CA LYS A 277 18.13 16.64 10.90
C LYS A 277 17.99 16.96 12.39
N THR A 278 17.28 16.11 13.11
CA THR A 278 17.05 16.25 14.55
C THR A 278 18.34 16.09 15.35
N ARG A 279 19.20 15.13 14.99
CA ARG A 279 20.42 14.81 15.76
C ARG A 279 21.48 15.88 15.64
N SER A 280 21.57 16.58 14.50
CA SER A 280 22.49 17.70 14.28
C SER A 280 22.06 18.99 14.96
N SER A 281 20.77 19.19 15.24
CA SER A 281 20.25 20.40 15.90
C SER A 281 20.51 20.40 17.42
N ASP A 282 20.90 21.52 18.01
CA ASP A 282 21.09 21.64 19.48
C ASP A 282 19.81 22.01 20.24
N GLU A 283 18.72 22.30 19.54
CA GLU A 283 17.60 23.03 20.13
C GLU A 283 16.54 22.16 20.83
N HIS A 284 16.54 20.82 20.68
CA HIS A 284 15.43 20.00 21.20
C HIS A 284 15.84 18.64 21.78
N ALA A 285 16.17 18.62 23.09
CA ALA A 285 16.50 17.39 23.82
C ALA A 285 15.37 16.34 23.84
N ALA A 286 14.11 16.75 23.72
CA ALA A 286 12.96 15.84 23.63
C ALA A 286 12.90 15.09 22.30
N ILE A 287 13.12 15.78 21.18
CA ILE A 287 13.11 15.17 19.84
C ILE A 287 14.31 14.23 19.71
N LYS A 288 15.49 14.59 20.25
CA LYS A 288 16.64 13.66 20.36
C LYS A 288 16.30 12.40 21.15
N ARG A 289 15.52 12.49 22.23
CA ARG A 289 15.04 11.32 22.99
C ARG A 289 14.11 10.46 22.13
N ALA A 290 13.12 11.07 21.46
CA ALA A 290 12.19 10.36 20.59
C ALA A 290 12.91 9.63 19.44
N VAL A 291 13.89 10.27 18.80
CA VAL A 291 14.72 9.64 17.76
C VAL A 291 15.51 8.45 18.30
N ASN A 292 16.10 8.56 19.50
CA ASN A 292 16.80 7.42 20.10
C ASN A 292 15.81 6.29 20.47
N THR A 293 14.60 6.62 20.93
CA THR A 293 13.54 5.64 21.13
C THR A 293 13.17 4.97 19.82
N LEU A 294 12.97 5.73 18.73
CA LEU A 294 12.64 5.19 17.40
C LEU A 294 13.70 4.19 16.92
N LEU A 295 14.97 4.55 16.98
CA LEU A 295 16.05 3.64 16.60
C LEU A 295 16.09 2.38 17.47
N LYS A 296 15.76 2.50 18.76
CA LYS A 296 15.65 1.35 19.68
C LYS A 296 14.45 0.47 19.33
N SER A 297 13.30 1.04 19.00
CA SER A 297 12.10 0.29 18.60
C SER A 297 12.30 -0.43 17.27
N ILE A 298 13.05 0.17 16.33
CA ILE A 298 13.51 -0.50 15.10
C ILE A 298 14.41 -1.71 15.42
N ASP A 299 15.31 -1.59 16.40
CA ASP A 299 16.16 -2.71 16.84
C ASP A 299 15.30 -3.85 17.44
N GLU A 300 14.23 -3.52 18.17
CA GLU A 300 13.37 -4.45 18.91
C GLU A 300 12.26 -5.12 18.08
N VAL A 301 11.95 -4.61 16.89
CA VAL A 301 10.99 -5.25 15.98
C VAL A 301 11.67 -6.27 15.08
N SER A 302 10.99 -7.38 14.77
CA SER A 302 11.51 -8.42 13.89
C SER A 302 10.40 -9.05 13.06
N LEU A 303 10.64 -9.24 11.76
CA LEU A 303 9.74 -10.02 10.92
C LEU A 303 9.61 -11.46 11.41
N ILE A 304 10.69 -12.05 11.91
CA ILE A 304 10.72 -13.47 12.29
C ILE A 304 9.98 -13.70 13.61
N GLN A 305 10.09 -12.77 14.57
CA GLN A 305 9.51 -12.92 15.91
C GLN A 305 8.17 -12.22 16.09
N ASP A 306 8.03 -11.02 15.56
CA ASP A 306 6.84 -10.18 15.72
C ASP A 306 5.95 -10.18 14.47
N GLU A 307 6.37 -10.83 13.38
CA GLU A 307 5.68 -10.83 12.07
C GLU A 307 5.47 -9.44 11.45
N VAL A 308 6.32 -8.48 11.84
CA VAL A 308 6.30 -7.11 11.30
C VAL A 308 7.44 -6.92 10.31
N LEU A 309 7.10 -6.63 9.05
CA LEU A 309 8.05 -6.16 8.04
C LEU A 309 8.19 -4.63 8.18
N LEU A 310 9.36 -4.16 8.61
CA LEU A 310 9.64 -2.73 8.73
C LEU A 310 10.25 -2.20 7.43
N ILE A 311 9.69 -1.12 6.90
CA ILE A 311 10.20 -0.41 5.73
C ILE A 311 10.35 1.07 6.08
N GLY A 312 11.58 1.57 6.12
CA GLY A 312 11.86 3.01 6.14
C GLY A 312 12.04 3.54 4.73
N ALA A 313 11.59 4.76 4.44
CA ALA A 313 11.86 5.44 3.18
C ALA A 313 12.51 6.80 3.41
N THR A 314 13.51 7.17 2.61
CA THR A 314 14.14 8.49 2.66
C THR A 314 14.42 9.05 1.27
N ASN A 315 14.27 10.37 1.16
CA ASN A 315 14.64 11.13 -0.04
C ASN A 315 16.08 11.66 0.01
N HIS A 316 16.68 11.71 1.21
CA HIS A 316 17.97 12.33 1.50
C HIS A 316 18.90 11.35 2.23
N PRO A 317 19.34 10.27 1.56
CA PRO A 317 20.18 9.25 2.20
C PRO A 317 21.53 9.78 2.67
N ASP A 318 22.01 10.88 2.08
CA ASP A 318 23.25 11.58 2.45
C ASP A 318 23.16 12.27 3.81
N GLU A 319 21.96 12.61 4.28
CA GLU A 319 21.76 13.18 5.60
C GLU A 319 21.81 12.11 6.70
N LEU A 320 21.47 10.85 6.39
CA LEU A 320 21.41 9.76 7.36
C LEU A 320 22.77 9.44 7.99
N ASP A 321 22.80 9.41 9.32
CA ASP A 321 24.00 9.05 10.07
C ASP A 321 24.28 7.54 10.08
N ALA A 322 25.52 7.16 10.39
CA ALA A 322 25.93 5.76 10.45
C ALA A 322 25.20 4.94 11.53
N ALA A 323 24.43 5.57 12.43
CA ALA A 323 23.60 4.83 13.36
C ALA A 323 22.31 4.39 12.64
N ALA A 324 21.59 5.30 11.99
CA ALA A 324 20.41 5.01 11.18
C ALA A 324 20.66 3.87 10.17
N TRP A 325 21.74 3.96 9.39
CA TRP A 325 22.10 2.94 8.39
C TRP A 325 22.25 1.51 8.95
N ARG A 326 22.74 1.37 10.20
CA ARG A 326 23.01 0.06 10.81
C ARG A 326 21.76 -0.65 11.36
N ARG A 327 20.59 0.01 11.34
CA ARG A 327 19.34 -0.52 11.90
C ARG A 327 18.53 -1.31 10.88
N PHE A 328 18.89 -1.18 9.61
CA PHE A 328 18.24 -1.85 8.51
C PHE A 328 19.14 -2.99 8.03
N ASP A 329 18.52 -4.13 7.77
CA ASP A 329 19.20 -5.34 7.33
C ASP A 329 19.57 -5.21 5.85
N GLU A 330 18.70 -4.55 5.06
CA GLU A 330 18.85 -4.39 3.62
C GLU A 330 18.53 -2.97 3.16
N ILE A 331 19.27 -2.52 2.14
CA ILE A 331 19.10 -1.21 1.52
C ILE A 331 18.64 -1.42 0.08
N VAL A 332 17.48 -0.86 -0.27
CA VAL A 332 16.96 -0.91 -1.63
C VAL A 332 17.06 0.49 -2.25
N ASN A 333 17.85 0.61 -3.32
CA ASN A 333 18.07 1.87 -4.00
C ASN A 333 17.02 2.12 -5.09
N PHE A 334 16.47 3.31 -5.13
CA PHE A 334 15.47 3.81 -6.08
C PHE A 334 16.04 4.99 -6.86
N PRO A 335 16.94 4.75 -7.83
CA PRO A 335 17.52 5.82 -8.64
C PRO A 335 16.46 6.46 -9.55
N LYS A 336 16.81 7.59 -10.17
CA LYS A 336 16.01 8.14 -11.27
C LYS A 336 15.92 7.10 -12.40
N PRO A 337 14.75 6.94 -13.04
CA PRO A 337 14.58 5.96 -14.11
C PRO A 337 15.45 6.31 -15.33
N ASP A 338 16.04 5.28 -15.95
CA ASP A 338 16.69 5.42 -17.25
C ASP A 338 15.66 5.57 -18.39
N ALA A 339 16.13 5.71 -19.64
CA ALA A 339 15.22 5.88 -20.78
C ALA A 339 14.28 4.67 -20.98
N GLY A 340 14.77 3.44 -20.75
CA GLY A 340 13.93 2.24 -20.85
C GLY A 340 12.85 2.23 -19.79
N MET A 341 13.23 2.45 -18.53
CA MET A 341 12.28 2.54 -17.42
C MET A 341 11.26 3.66 -17.61
N ARG A 342 11.65 4.83 -18.17
CA ARG A 342 10.70 5.90 -18.47
C ARG A 342 9.71 5.49 -19.55
N ALA A 343 10.14 4.80 -20.59
CA ALA A 343 9.24 4.27 -21.62
C ALA A 343 8.23 3.27 -21.01
N ASP A 344 8.70 2.34 -20.18
CA ASP A 344 7.84 1.38 -19.47
C ASP A 344 6.85 2.08 -18.52
N ILE A 345 7.32 3.11 -17.78
CA ILE A 345 6.46 3.91 -16.91
C ILE A 345 5.37 4.58 -17.73
N LEU A 346 5.75 5.23 -18.85
CA LEU A 346 4.83 5.91 -19.76
C LEU A 346 3.77 4.94 -20.29
N GLU A 347 4.16 3.76 -20.77
CA GLU A 347 3.20 2.73 -21.23
C GLU A 347 2.17 2.35 -20.17
N ILE A 348 2.61 2.16 -18.92
CA ILE A 348 1.72 1.80 -17.81
C ILE A 348 0.74 2.95 -17.52
N VAL A 349 1.25 4.17 -17.37
CA VAL A 349 0.41 5.31 -16.94
C VAL A 349 -0.52 5.83 -18.05
N THR A 350 -0.19 5.59 -19.32
CA THR A 350 -1.04 5.97 -20.46
C THR A 350 -1.94 4.84 -20.95
N ARG A 351 -1.94 3.66 -20.31
CA ARG A 351 -2.69 2.47 -20.78
C ARG A 351 -4.18 2.71 -21.04
N GLU A 352 -4.80 3.61 -20.27
CA GLU A 352 -6.22 3.95 -20.37
C GLU A 352 -6.50 5.23 -21.19
N MET A 353 -5.46 5.87 -21.71
CA MET A 353 -5.55 7.11 -22.48
C MET A 353 -5.63 6.82 -23.98
N ASP A 354 -6.46 7.58 -24.70
CA ASP A 354 -6.49 7.57 -26.16
C ASP A 354 -5.47 8.57 -26.70
N ILE A 355 -4.32 8.07 -27.16
CA ILE A 355 -3.20 8.88 -27.65
C ILE A 355 -2.85 8.45 -29.08
N VAL A 356 -3.05 9.37 -30.02
CA VAL A 356 -2.77 9.16 -31.45
C VAL A 356 -1.26 9.26 -31.71
N ASP A 357 -0.74 8.30 -32.49
CA ASP A 357 0.66 8.20 -32.88
C ASP A 357 1.65 8.17 -31.69
N PHE A 358 1.20 7.62 -30.56
CA PHE A 358 1.97 7.57 -29.33
C PHE A 358 3.21 6.68 -29.43
N SER A 359 4.35 7.25 -29.06
CA SER A 359 5.63 6.57 -28.96
C SER A 359 6.23 6.83 -27.57
N PRO A 360 6.10 5.86 -26.64
CA PRO A 360 6.69 5.96 -25.30
C PRO A 360 8.20 6.12 -25.35
N ALA A 361 8.87 5.46 -26.30
CA ALA A 361 10.32 5.53 -26.47
C ALA A 361 10.80 6.94 -26.88
N ASP A 362 10.11 7.57 -27.84
CA ASP A 362 10.49 8.92 -28.30
C ASP A 362 10.26 9.96 -27.18
N LEU A 363 9.19 9.80 -26.40
CA LEU A 363 8.91 10.66 -25.24
C LEU A 363 9.91 10.40 -24.11
N ALA A 364 10.33 9.15 -23.90
CA ALA A 364 11.34 8.79 -22.93
C ALA A 364 12.71 9.42 -23.24
N ASP A 365 13.06 9.54 -24.52
CA ASP A 365 14.32 10.14 -24.97
C ASP A 365 14.42 11.64 -24.61
N ILE A 366 13.30 12.37 -24.62
CA ILE A 366 13.26 13.80 -24.28
C ILE A 366 12.96 14.08 -22.80
N THR A 367 12.59 13.09 -22.00
CA THR A 367 12.25 13.24 -20.57
C THR A 367 13.42 12.90 -19.64
N GLY A 368 14.64 13.20 -20.09
CA GLY A 368 15.87 12.87 -19.37
C GLY A 368 15.93 13.44 -17.95
N GLY A 369 16.04 12.57 -16.95
CA GLY A 369 16.17 13.00 -15.55
C GLY A 369 14.85 13.26 -14.81
N LEU A 370 13.71 13.07 -15.49
CA LEU A 370 12.39 13.06 -14.87
C LEU A 370 12.15 11.76 -14.08
N THR A 371 11.40 11.87 -12.99
CA THR A 371 10.95 10.75 -12.16
C THR A 371 9.57 10.26 -12.58
N GLY A 372 9.10 9.14 -12.03
CA GLY A 372 7.75 8.64 -12.31
C GLY A 372 6.64 9.64 -11.93
N SER A 373 6.84 10.38 -10.84
CA SER A 373 5.92 11.46 -10.45
C SER A 373 5.94 12.64 -11.43
N ASP A 374 7.12 13.01 -11.94
CA ASP A 374 7.25 14.09 -12.92
C ASP A 374 6.56 13.73 -14.24
N LEU A 375 6.75 12.50 -14.73
CA LEU A 375 6.06 11.99 -15.92
C LEU A 375 4.53 12.03 -15.77
N ARG A 376 4.00 11.66 -14.60
CA ARG A 376 2.55 11.78 -14.31
C ARG A 376 2.08 13.23 -14.29
N LEU A 377 2.92 14.17 -13.88
CA LEU A 377 2.60 15.59 -13.87
C LEU A 377 2.59 16.17 -15.30
N VAL A 378 3.57 15.80 -16.14
CA VAL A 378 3.59 16.11 -17.58
C VAL A 378 2.31 15.62 -18.27
N LEU A 379 1.95 14.35 -18.07
CA LEU A 379 0.74 13.78 -18.67
C LEU A 379 -0.54 14.47 -18.18
N ARG A 380 -0.59 14.84 -16.89
CA ARG A 380 -1.72 15.60 -16.36
C ARG A 380 -1.87 16.93 -17.06
N GLU A 381 -0.78 17.65 -17.29
CA GLU A 381 -0.83 18.94 -17.99
C GLU A 381 -1.32 18.75 -19.43
N ALA A 382 -0.77 17.78 -20.16
CA ALA A 382 -1.19 17.48 -21.52
C ALA A 382 -2.69 17.15 -21.62
N VAL A 383 -3.21 16.38 -20.67
CA VAL A 383 -4.65 16.06 -20.59
C VAL A 383 -5.48 17.30 -20.31
N LEU A 384 -5.07 18.12 -19.35
CA LEU A 384 -5.81 19.34 -19.00
C LEU A 384 -5.81 20.34 -20.17
N GLU A 385 -4.71 20.48 -20.89
CA GLU A 385 -4.62 21.35 -22.06
C GLU A 385 -5.51 20.85 -23.20
N ALA A 386 -5.48 19.56 -23.52
CA ALA A 386 -6.39 18.98 -24.51
C ALA A 386 -7.87 19.22 -24.17
N LEU A 387 -8.22 19.16 -22.88
CA LEU A 387 -9.58 19.46 -22.40
C LEU A 387 -9.95 20.93 -22.54
N THR A 388 -9.01 21.88 -22.45
CA THR A 388 -9.31 23.30 -22.72
C THR A 388 -9.71 23.54 -24.18
N GLU A 389 -9.21 22.70 -25.08
CA GLU A 389 -9.58 22.67 -26.50
C GLU A 389 -10.80 21.79 -26.82
N GLU A 390 -11.53 21.31 -25.80
CA GLU A 390 -12.69 20.42 -25.93
C GLU A 390 -12.35 19.05 -26.57
N ARG A 391 -11.09 18.59 -26.44
CA ARG A 391 -10.62 17.28 -26.92
C ARG A 391 -10.45 16.29 -25.76
N THR A 392 -10.78 15.02 -26.01
CA THR A 392 -10.53 13.90 -25.08
C THR A 392 -9.50 12.90 -25.61
N THR A 393 -8.98 13.16 -26.81
CA THR A 393 -7.94 12.37 -27.46
C THR A 393 -6.68 13.23 -27.51
N LEU A 394 -5.56 12.67 -27.05
CA LEU A 394 -4.26 13.31 -27.11
C LEU A 394 -3.51 12.88 -28.37
N THR A 395 -2.46 13.61 -28.70
CA THR A 395 -1.47 13.28 -29.71
C THR A 395 -0.09 13.21 -29.08
N GLN A 396 0.87 12.54 -29.74
CA GLN A 396 2.28 12.61 -29.32
C GLN A 396 2.76 14.06 -29.16
N GLN A 397 2.30 14.98 -30.00
CA GLN A 397 2.70 16.39 -29.93
C GLN A 397 2.20 17.06 -28.66
N ASP A 398 0.95 16.83 -28.23
CA ASP A 398 0.43 17.37 -26.96
C ASP A 398 1.32 16.96 -25.76
N LEU A 399 1.89 15.74 -25.79
CA LEU A 399 2.80 15.26 -24.76
C LEU A 399 4.19 15.92 -24.85
N ILE A 400 4.71 16.12 -26.06
CA ILE A 400 5.99 16.80 -26.28
C ILE A 400 5.89 18.24 -25.79
N ASP A 401 4.83 18.96 -26.16
CA ASP A 401 4.58 20.34 -25.75
C ASP A 401 4.51 20.44 -24.22
N ALA A 402 3.83 19.49 -23.57
CA ALA A 402 3.77 19.43 -22.10
C ALA A 402 5.12 19.14 -21.42
N VAL A 403 6.02 18.40 -22.07
CA VAL A 403 7.40 18.21 -21.58
C VAL A 403 8.18 19.52 -21.65
N GLU A 404 8.08 20.23 -22.78
CA GLU A 404 8.75 21.52 -22.96
C GLU A 404 8.27 22.54 -21.91
N ASP A 405 6.96 22.67 -21.72
CA ASP A 405 6.37 23.53 -20.69
C ASP A 405 6.81 23.15 -19.26
N PHE A 406 6.95 21.85 -18.99
CA PHE A 406 7.43 21.37 -17.69
C PHE A 406 8.88 21.77 -17.45
N GLU A 407 9.77 21.61 -18.43
CA GLU A 407 11.18 22.01 -18.33
C GLU A 407 11.33 23.53 -18.18
N GLU A 408 10.52 24.33 -18.90
CA GLU A 408 10.50 25.78 -18.74
C GLU A 408 10.09 26.19 -17.31
N ARG A 409 9.07 25.53 -16.74
CA ARG A 409 8.64 25.79 -15.36
C ARG A 409 9.70 25.37 -14.34
N ASP A 410 10.36 24.24 -14.54
CA ASP A 410 11.41 23.76 -13.63
C ASP A 410 12.64 24.68 -13.66
N THR A 411 13.05 25.13 -14.85
CA THR A 411 14.16 26.08 -15.00
C THR A 411 13.86 27.43 -14.36
N LEU A 412 12.64 27.95 -14.49
CA LEU A 412 12.21 29.19 -13.81
C LEU A 412 12.24 29.05 -12.29
N LYS A 413 11.71 27.95 -11.73
CA LYS A 413 11.76 27.69 -10.28
C LYS A 413 13.19 27.62 -9.76
N ASN A 414 14.08 26.97 -10.52
CA ASN A 414 15.50 26.88 -10.14
C ASN A 414 16.20 28.24 -10.22
N LEU A 415 15.80 29.14 -11.12
CA LEU A 415 16.33 30.50 -11.21
C LEU A 415 15.88 31.38 -10.03
N ASP A 416 14.60 31.31 -9.65
CA ASP A 416 14.04 32.04 -8.51
C ASP A 416 14.68 31.62 -7.18
N MET A 417 15.04 30.33 -7.04
CA MET A 417 15.77 29.80 -5.88
C MET A 417 17.20 30.38 -5.79
N ILE A 418 17.87 30.58 -6.93
CA ILE A 418 19.21 31.17 -6.98
C ILE A 418 19.17 32.67 -6.67
N GLU A 419 18.14 33.40 -7.15
CA GLU A 419 17.96 34.81 -6.83
C GLU A 419 17.59 35.02 -5.35
N GLY A 420 16.78 34.13 -4.76
CA GLY A 420 16.44 34.15 -3.33
C GLY A 420 17.65 33.92 -2.41
N ASP A 421 18.55 33.00 -2.77
CA ASP A 421 19.81 32.78 -2.05
C ASP A 421 20.80 33.95 -2.24
N HIS A 422 20.78 34.61 -3.42
CA HIS A 422 21.61 35.78 -3.68
C HIS A 422 21.14 37.01 -2.89
N ASP A 423 19.83 37.23 -2.74
CA ASP A 423 19.29 38.29 -1.88
C ASP A 423 19.54 38.03 -0.39
N ALA A 424 19.51 36.76 0.05
CA ALA A 424 19.91 36.37 1.41
C ALA A 424 21.41 36.62 1.68
N LEU A 425 22.28 36.42 0.68
CA LEU A 425 23.71 36.71 0.74
C LEU A 425 24.02 38.22 0.67
N VAL A 426 23.28 38.98 -0.13
CA VAL A 426 23.44 40.44 -0.25
C VAL A 426 22.93 41.17 1.00
N ALA A 427 21.86 40.68 1.64
CA ALA A 427 21.37 41.21 2.92
C ALA A 427 22.34 40.97 4.10
N GLY A 428 23.28 40.02 3.97
CA GLY A 428 24.34 39.74 4.95
C GLY A 428 25.65 40.49 4.71
N GLY A 429 25.76 41.29 3.64
CA GLY A 429 27.01 41.83 3.13
C GLY A 429 27.09 43.35 3.08
N ASP A 430 26.72 44.07 4.14
CA ASP A 430 27.00 45.51 4.21
C ASP A 430 27.36 45.99 5.63
N LEU A 431 28.52 45.55 6.12
CA LEU A 431 29.19 46.16 7.27
C LEU A 431 30.72 46.15 7.08
N SER A 432 31.23 46.97 6.16
CA SER A 432 32.58 47.54 6.30
C SER A 432 32.82 48.74 5.37
N GLY A 433 33.09 49.91 5.95
CA GLY A 433 34.06 50.83 5.33
C GLY A 433 33.79 52.35 5.36
N ASP A 434 34.19 52.98 6.46
CA ASP A 434 35.00 54.21 6.52
C ASP A 434 34.35 55.61 6.57
N GLY A 435 34.95 56.45 7.43
CA GLY A 435 34.59 57.85 7.65
C GLY A 435 34.96 58.37 9.04
N GLY A 436 36.26 58.48 9.34
CA GLY A 436 36.77 58.92 10.65
C GLY A 436 36.59 60.40 10.98
N HIS A 437 36.76 60.76 12.25
CA HIS A 437 37.40 62.02 12.67
C HIS A 437 37.93 61.94 14.12
N SER A 438 39.09 62.57 14.27
CA SER A 438 39.98 62.74 15.40
C SER A 438 39.45 63.52 16.60
N HIS A 439 39.99 63.20 17.79
CA HIS A 439 40.56 64.06 18.85
C HIS A 439 40.36 63.33 20.20
N ASP A 440 41.11 63.52 21.27
CA ASP A 440 42.47 63.96 21.63
C ASP A 440 42.53 63.73 23.16
N HIS A 441 43.73 63.74 23.73
CA HIS A 441 44.09 63.48 25.12
C HIS A 441 43.18 64.06 26.23
N SER A 442 43.05 63.34 27.37
CA SER A 442 43.75 63.68 28.62
C SER A 442 43.19 62.97 29.87
N HIS A 443 44.11 62.42 30.70
CA HIS A 443 44.22 62.42 32.19
C HIS A 443 42.96 62.13 33.04
N ASP A 444 42.98 61.30 34.09
CA ASP A 444 44.03 60.76 34.97
C ASP A 444 43.62 59.38 35.52
#